data_AF-A0A1I6DWD6-F1
#
_entry.id   AF-A0A1I6DWD6-F1
#
_cell.length_a   1.000
_cell.length_b   1.000
_cell.length_c   1.000
_cell.angle_alpha   90.00
_cell.angle_beta   90.00
_cell.angle_gamma   90.00
#
_symmetry.space_group_name_H-M   'P 1'
#
loop_
_entity.id
_entity.type
_entity.pdbx_description
1 polymer ?
#
loop_
_entity_poly.entity_id
_entity_poly.type
_entity_poly.pdbx_seq_one_letter_code
_entity_poly.pdbx_strand_id
1 'polypeptide(L)'
;MFTCSDATQQEMIEDIREQNLDGLVVASCSPKLHLFTFREVAKRAGLNPYRYNQVNVREQCSWTHTDDRAGATEKAVRLVRAGVARTALTEPLEPIVIDTVPKVLVVGAGIAGLRAAIGLADLGISVLLAEKSAAPGGWVAGFNKMYPHDKTGRLLIKQLVDEVKRRENITLFTDAELVAKSGSVGNFQVNKNIRQISN
;
A
#
# COMPACT_ATOMS: atom_id res chain seq x y z
N MET A 1 15.39 19.03 -13.02
CA MET A 1 14.06 18.86 -13.63
C MET A 1 13.48 17.52 -13.15
N PHE A 2 12.20 17.47 -12.76
CA PHE A 2 11.58 16.29 -12.14
C PHE A 2 10.34 15.87 -12.93
N THR A 3 10.41 14.72 -13.61
CA THR A 3 9.32 14.22 -14.47
C THR A 3 8.01 13.96 -13.71
N CYS A 4 8.07 13.66 -12.41
CA CYS A 4 6.89 13.45 -11.59
C CYS A 4 6.29 14.74 -11.01
N SER A 5 6.88 15.91 -11.25
CA SER A 5 6.32 17.19 -10.78
C SER A 5 5.02 17.52 -11.52
N ASP A 6 4.14 18.28 -10.86
CA ASP A 6 2.83 18.65 -11.44
C ASP A 6 2.97 19.40 -12.77
N ALA A 7 3.98 20.28 -12.89
CA ALA A 7 4.25 21.03 -14.12
C ALA A 7 4.57 20.08 -15.29
N THR A 8 5.53 19.17 -15.10
CA THR A 8 5.88 18.21 -16.18
C THR A 8 4.76 17.21 -16.45
N GLN A 9 3.97 16.83 -15.44
CA GLN A 9 2.77 16.03 -15.66
C GLN A 9 1.77 16.73 -16.57
N GLN A 10 1.60 18.04 -16.41
CA GLN A 10 0.71 18.84 -17.24
C GLN A 10 1.23 18.94 -18.68
N GLU A 11 2.53 19.19 -18.87
CA GLU A 11 3.19 19.17 -20.18
C GLU A 11 2.98 17.82 -20.90
N MET A 12 3.17 16.69 -20.20
CA MET A 12 2.93 15.36 -20.77
C MET A 12 1.47 15.15 -21.18
N ILE A 13 0.51 15.67 -20.41
CA ILE A 13 -0.92 15.56 -20.74
C ILE A 13 -1.24 16.35 -22.02
N GLU A 14 -0.67 17.53 -22.16
CA GLU A 14 -0.82 18.39 -23.33
C GLU A 14 -0.20 17.70 -24.57
N ASP A 15 1.05 17.24 -24.47
CA ASP A 15 1.73 16.52 -25.55
C ASP A 15 0.95 15.30 -26.03
N ILE A 16 0.43 14.47 -25.10
CA ILE A 16 -0.36 13.29 -25.46
C ILE A 16 -1.59 13.67 -26.29
N ARG A 17 -2.27 14.76 -25.94
CA ARG A 17 -3.49 15.20 -26.62
C ARG A 17 -3.19 15.87 -27.96
N GLU A 18 -2.26 16.81 -27.96
CA GLU A 18 -1.91 17.61 -29.15
C GLU A 18 -1.30 16.75 -30.26
N GLN A 19 -0.47 15.78 -29.88
CA GLN A 19 0.20 14.89 -30.82
C GLN A 19 -0.58 13.59 -31.07
N ASN A 20 -1.75 13.42 -30.44
CA ASN A 20 -2.60 12.23 -30.53
C ASN A 20 -1.82 10.93 -30.25
N LEU A 21 -1.03 10.93 -29.16
CA LEU A 21 -0.18 9.81 -28.79
C LEU A 21 -1.02 8.62 -28.28
N ASP A 22 -0.62 7.41 -28.67
CA ASP A 22 -1.33 6.16 -28.37
C ASP A 22 -0.59 5.26 -27.37
N GLY A 23 0.51 5.77 -26.79
CA GLY A 23 1.30 5.10 -25.77
C GLY A 23 2.23 6.05 -25.02
N LEU A 24 2.59 5.70 -23.79
CA LEU A 24 3.46 6.50 -22.92
C LEU A 24 4.66 5.69 -22.43
N VAL A 25 5.87 6.22 -22.59
CA VAL A 25 7.09 5.67 -21.99
C VAL A 25 7.74 6.72 -21.12
N VAL A 26 7.91 6.43 -19.83
CA VAL A 26 8.56 7.34 -18.89
C VAL A 26 9.87 6.73 -18.40
N ALA A 27 10.99 7.30 -18.86
CA ALA A 27 12.33 6.93 -18.43
C ALA A 27 12.72 7.70 -17.16
N SER A 28 12.56 7.07 -16.00
CA SER A 28 12.84 7.72 -14.71
C SER A 28 13.24 6.72 -13.63
N CYS A 29 12.51 6.70 -12.52
CA CYS A 29 12.68 5.82 -11.36
C CYS A 29 11.94 4.49 -11.53
N SER A 30 11.98 3.68 -10.47
CA SER A 30 11.26 2.41 -10.39
C SER A 30 9.74 2.54 -10.53
N PRO A 31 9.08 1.61 -11.25
CA PRO A 31 7.62 1.49 -11.24
C PRO A 31 7.06 1.18 -9.84
N LYS A 32 7.85 0.67 -8.91
CA LYS A 32 7.40 0.51 -7.52
C LYS A 32 7.06 1.85 -6.84
N LEU A 33 7.57 2.96 -7.37
CA LEU A 33 7.38 4.29 -6.79
C LEU A 33 6.29 5.11 -7.52
N HIS A 34 6.40 5.26 -8.85
CA HIS A 34 5.55 6.19 -9.61
C HIS A 34 4.65 5.51 -10.67
N LEU A 35 4.42 4.19 -10.57
CA LEU A 35 3.50 3.49 -11.49
C LEU A 35 2.12 4.16 -11.52
N PHE A 36 1.51 4.37 -10.36
CA PHE A 36 0.17 4.97 -10.29
C PHE A 36 0.17 6.44 -10.72
N THR A 37 1.24 7.19 -10.42
CA THR A 37 1.38 8.59 -10.85
C THR A 37 1.28 8.72 -12.37
N PHE A 38 2.09 7.99 -13.12
CA PHE A 38 2.08 8.12 -14.59
C PHE A 38 0.91 7.39 -15.26
N ARG A 39 0.31 6.40 -14.60
CA ARG A 39 -0.99 5.86 -15.04
C ARG A 39 -2.09 6.89 -14.93
N GLU A 40 -2.11 7.70 -13.87
CA GLU A 40 -3.06 8.80 -13.73
C GLU A 40 -2.79 9.93 -14.74
N VAL A 41 -1.53 10.20 -15.11
CA VAL A 41 -1.18 11.09 -16.24
C VAL A 41 -1.82 10.59 -17.54
N ALA A 42 -1.58 9.33 -17.91
CA ALA A 42 -2.17 8.73 -19.11
C ALA A 42 -3.70 8.84 -19.09
N LYS A 43 -4.32 8.45 -17.97
CA LYS A 43 -5.78 8.51 -17.79
C LYS A 43 -6.33 9.94 -17.94
N ARG A 44 -5.70 10.93 -17.28
CA ARG A 44 -6.07 12.35 -17.40
C ARG A 44 -5.92 12.87 -18.83
N ALA A 45 -4.96 12.35 -19.59
CA ALA A 45 -4.76 12.69 -20.99
C ALA A 45 -5.76 12.01 -21.95
N GLY A 46 -6.54 11.02 -21.48
CA GLY A 46 -7.42 10.21 -22.33
C GLY A 46 -6.73 8.98 -22.93
N LEU A 47 -5.49 8.70 -22.55
CA LEU A 47 -4.74 7.51 -22.93
C LEU A 47 -5.06 6.34 -21.98
N ASN A 48 -5.16 5.12 -22.52
CA ASN A 48 -5.37 3.93 -21.68
C ASN A 48 -4.18 3.78 -20.70
N PRO A 49 -4.42 3.67 -19.38
CA PRO A 49 -3.35 3.65 -18.36
C PRO A 49 -2.49 2.38 -18.39
N TYR A 50 -2.87 1.37 -19.19
CA TYR A 50 -2.09 0.17 -19.39
C TYR A 50 -1.24 0.23 -20.65
N ARG A 51 -1.49 1.17 -21.57
CA ARG A 51 -0.57 1.55 -22.67
C ARG A 51 0.55 2.48 -22.20
N TYR A 52 1.13 2.11 -21.07
CA TYR A 52 2.16 2.84 -20.36
C TYR A 52 3.27 1.88 -19.93
N ASN A 53 4.53 2.25 -20.16
CA ASN A 53 5.69 1.55 -19.58
C ASN A 53 6.64 2.52 -18.88
N GLN A 54 7.09 2.10 -17.70
CA GLN A 54 8.14 2.79 -16.96
C GLN A 54 9.49 2.15 -17.24
N VAL A 55 10.46 2.98 -17.62
CA VAL A 55 11.84 2.55 -17.82
C VAL A 55 12.68 3.05 -16.64
N ASN A 56 13.19 2.11 -15.83
CA ASN A 56 13.99 2.45 -14.66
C ASN A 56 15.44 2.76 -15.07
N VAL A 57 15.74 4.04 -15.28
CA VAL A 57 17.10 4.54 -15.57
C VAL A 57 17.79 5.11 -14.34
N ARG A 58 17.16 5.02 -13.15
CA ARG A 58 17.72 5.50 -11.89
C ARG A 58 18.27 4.37 -11.03
N GLU A 59 17.42 3.62 -10.34
CA GLU A 59 17.87 2.54 -9.45
C GLU A 59 18.61 1.44 -10.23
N GLN A 60 18.21 1.18 -11.48
CA GLN A 60 18.81 0.13 -12.32
C GLN A 60 19.88 0.63 -13.31
N CYS A 61 20.18 1.93 -13.32
CA CYS A 61 21.22 2.49 -14.18
C CYS A 61 22.03 3.56 -13.44
N SER A 62 21.59 4.82 -13.39
CA SER A 62 22.45 5.92 -12.92
C SER A 62 22.98 5.77 -11.48
N TRP A 63 22.22 5.14 -10.56
CA TRP A 63 22.68 4.91 -9.18
C TRP A 63 23.68 3.75 -9.04
N THR A 64 23.72 2.84 -10.01
CA THR A 64 24.52 1.60 -9.94
C THR A 64 25.73 1.62 -10.88
N HIS A 65 25.89 2.66 -11.70
CA HIS A 65 26.96 2.82 -12.70
C HIS A 65 27.55 4.23 -12.58
N THR A 66 27.83 4.67 -11.35
CA THR A 66 28.33 6.03 -11.06
C THR A 66 29.77 6.24 -11.54
N ASP A 67 30.50 5.14 -11.72
CA ASP A 67 31.88 5.01 -12.19
C ASP A 67 32.00 4.94 -13.72
N ASP A 68 30.96 4.49 -14.44
CA ASP A 68 30.94 4.42 -15.90
C ASP A 68 29.73 5.16 -16.50
N ARG A 69 29.88 6.48 -16.70
CA ARG A 69 28.82 7.33 -17.27
C ARG A 69 28.52 7.03 -18.74
N ALA A 70 29.53 6.59 -19.50
CA ALA A 70 29.36 6.29 -20.91
C ALA A 70 28.54 5.00 -21.08
N GLY A 71 28.92 3.94 -20.38
CA GLY A 71 28.17 2.70 -20.33
C GLY A 71 26.79 2.86 -19.68
N ALA A 72 26.64 3.72 -18.67
CA ALA A 72 25.33 4.06 -18.10
C ALA A 72 24.40 4.70 -19.13
N THR A 73 24.92 5.64 -19.93
CA THR A 73 24.16 6.27 -21.02
C THR A 73 23.75 5.24 -22.07
N GLU A 74 24.68 4.39 -22.50
CA GLU A 74 24.39 3.34 -23.48
C GLU A 74 23.33 2.37 -22.97
N LYS A 75 23.45 1.94 -21.71
CA LYS A 75 22.46 1.11 -21.03
C LYS A 75 21.10 1.79 -20.97
N ALA A 76 21.04 3.06 -20.59
CA ALA A 76 19.80 3.83 -20.52
C ALA A 76 19.10 3.89 -21.89
N VAL A 77 19.85 4.15 -22.97
CA VAL A 77 19.32 4.13 -24.34
C VAL A 77 18.73 2.76 -24.68
N ARG A 78 19.44 1.66 -24.38
CA ARG A 78 18.94 0.29 -24.62
C ARG A 78 17.67 -0.01 -23.81
N LEU A 79 17.62 0.42 -22.54
CA LEU A 79 16.44 0.28 -21.68
C LEU A 79 15.24 1.06 -22.23
N VAL A 80 15.46 2.30 -22.70
CA VAL A 80 14.40 3.12 -23.31
C VAL A 80 13.88 2.48 -24.59
N ARG A 81 14.77 2.00 -25.47
CA ARG A 81 14.37 1.27 -26.69
C ARG A 81 13.52 0.05 -26.37
N ALA A 82 13.90 -0.72 -25.35
CA ALA A 82 13.09 -1.85 -24.89
C ALA A 82 11.72 -1.42 -24.33
N GLY A 83 11.66 -0.32 -23.58
CA GLY A 83 10.42 0.26 -23.09
C GLY A 83 9.48 0.69 -24.21
N VAL A 84 9.99 1.38 -25.23
CA VAL A 84 9.24 1.76 -26.44
C VAL A 84 8.74 0.54 -27.18
N ALA A 85 9.60 -0.45 -27.44
CA ALA A 85 9.21 -1.68 -28.12
C ALA A 85 8.11 -2.43 -27.37
N ARG A 86 8.17 -2.49 -26.03
CA ARG A 86 7.13 -3.09 -25.21
C ARG A 86 5.82 -2.31 -25.26
N THR A 87 5.86 -0.98 -25.16
CA THR A 87 4.65 -0.14 -25.25
C THR A 87 3.96 -0.30 -26.59
N ALA A 88 4.72 -0.34 -27.70
CA ALA A 88 4.18 -0.52 -29.04
C ALA A 88 3.41 -1.85 -29.21
N LEU A 89 3.76 -2.88 -28.44
CA LEU A 89 3.10 -4.19 -28.45
C LEU A 89 2.03 -4.34 -27.36
N THR A 90 1.78 -3.29 -26.56
CA THR A 90 0.84 -3.37 -25.44
C THR A 90 -0.60 -3.10 -25.90
N GLU A 91 -1.50 -4.00 -25.54
CA GLU A 91 -2.93 -3.84 -25.76
C GLU A 91 -3.57 -2.99 -24.64
N PRO A 92 -4.59 -2.19 -24.95
CA PRO A 92 -5.33 -1.47 -23.91
C PRO A 92 -6.05 -2.47 -23.00
N LEU A 93 -5.98 -2.25 -21.69
CA LEU A 93 -6.66 -3.10 -20.71
C LEU A 93 -7.69 -2.30 -19.93
N GLU A 94 -8.68 -3.01 -19.42
CA GLU A 94 -9.67 -2.47 -18.50
C GLU A 94 -9.39 -2.91 -17.06
N PRO A 95 -9.51 -2.02 -16.07
CA PRO A 95 -9.35 -2.41 -14.68
C PRO A 95 -10.45 -3.38 -14.25
N ILE A 96 -10.04 -4.46 -13.58
CA ILE A 96 -10.99 -5.38 -12.95
C ILE A 96 -11.58 -4.68 -11.73
N VAL A 97 -12.91 -4.52 -11.71
CA VAL A 97 -13.65 -4.02 -10.55
C VAL A 97 -14.07 -5.20 -9.69
N ILE A 98 -13.80 -5.12 -8.39
CA ILE A 98 -14.12 -6.18 -7.42
C ILE A 98 -14.96 -5.55 -6.32
N ASP A 99 -16.12 -6.14 -6.04
CA ASP A 99 -16.93 -5.77 -4.90
C ASP A 99 -16.22 -6.16 -3.60
N THR A 100 -16.16 -5.22 -2.65
CA THR A 100 -15.49 -5.43 -1.38
C THR A 100 -16.49 -5.40 -0.24
N VAL A 101 -16.21 -6.16 0.82
CA VAL A 101 -16.97 -6.09 2.06
C VAL A 101 -16.32 -5.01 2.94
N PRO A 102 -17.07 -4.07 3.55
CA PRO A 102 -16.54 -3.07 4.48
C PRO A 102 -16.21 -3.71 5.83
N LYS A 103 -15.27 -4.65 5.82
CA LYS A 103 -14.82 -5.44 6.96
C LYS A 103 -13.31 -5.62 6.91
N VAL A 104 -12.66 -5.40 8.04
CA VAL A 104 -11.20 -5.46 8.17
C VAL A 104 -10.81 -6.45 9.27
N LEU A 105 -9.76 -7.21 9.03
CA LEU A 105 -9.07 -7.98 10.06
C LEU A 105 -7.81 -7.22 10.49
N VAL A 106 -7.73 -6.90 11.78
CA VAL A 106 -6.53 -6.37 12.44
C VAL A 106 -5.86 -7.50 13.21
N VAL A 107 -4.57 -7.74 12.94
CA VAL A 107 -3.79 -8.80 13.60
C VAL A 107 -2.84 -8.17 14.61
N GLY A 108 -3.02 -8.54 15.88
CA GLY A 108 -2.34 -8.00 17.06
C GLY A 108 -3.16 -6.92 17.75
N ALA A 109 -3.55 -7.13 19.01
CA ALA A 109 -4.24 -6.15 19.86
C ALA A 109 -3.29 -5.41 20.80
N GLY A 110 -2.11 -5.03 20.29
CA GLY A 110 -1.24 -4.03 20.91
C GLY A 110 -1.80 -2.60 20.73
N ILE A 111 -1.09 -1.59 21.22
CA ILE A 111 -1.53 -0.18 21.12
C ILE A 111 -1.91 0.23 19.68
N ALA A 112 -1.13 -0.18 18.69
CA ALA A 112 -1.35 0.16 17.28
C ALA A 112 -2.62 -0.52 16.74
N GLY A 113 -2.80 -1.81 17.01
CA GLY A 113 -3.98 -2.55 16.56
C GLY A 113 -5.27 -2.10 17.24
N LEU A 114 -5.23 -1.80 18.55
CA LEU A 114 -6.36 -1.23 19.27
C LEU A 114 -6.78 0.11 18.67
N ARG A 115 -5.82 1.02 18.41
CA ARG A 115 -6.09 2.31 17.78
C ARG A 115 -6.62 2.17 16.34
N ALA A 116 -6.04 1.29 15.55
CA ALA A 116 -6.49 1.01 14.19
C ALA A 116 -7.94 0.47 14.19
N ALA A 117 -8.25 -0.47 15.09
CA ALA A 117 -9.59 -1.02 15.23
C ALA A 117 -10.62 0.06 15.60
N ILE A 118 -10.28 0.93 16.57
CA ILE A 118 -11.14 2.05 16.95
C ILE A 118 -11.36 3.02 15.77
N GLY A 119 -10.29 3.45 15.10
CA GLY A 119 -10.41 4.40 13.99
C GLY A 119 -11.20 3.84 12.81
N LEU A 120 -11.03 2.56 12.47
CA LEU A 120 -11.83 1.89 11.44
C LEU A 120 -13.30 1.78 11.85
N ALA A 121 -13.55 1.43 13.12
CA ALA A 121 -14.90 1.32 13.65
C ALA A 121 -15.64 2.66 13.68
N ASP A 122 -14.94 3.76 13.99
CA ASP A 122 -15.51 5.11 13.98
C ASP A 122 -15.91 5.57 12.56
N LEU A 123 -15.31 4.98 11.52
CA LEU A 123 -15.71 5.15 10.11
C LEU A 123 -16.86 4.22 9.69
N GLY A 124 -17.42 3.44 10.61
CA GLY A 124 -18.50 2.48 10.32
C GLY A 124 -18.02 1.15 9.72
N ILE A 125 -16.71 0.90 9.66
CA ILE A 125 -16.15 -0.35 9.12
C ILE A 125 -16.20 -1.43 10.20
N SER A 126 -16.65 -2.64 9.84
CA SER A 126 -16.62 -3.79 10.76
C SER A 126 -15.20 -4.28 10.99
N VAL A 127 -14.78 -4.47 12.24
CA VAL A 127 -13.42 -4.90 12.56
C VAL A 127 -13.42 -6.24 13.30
N LEU A 128 -12.65 -7.19 12.77
CA LEU A 128 -12.21 -8.37 13.49
C LEU A 128 -10.82 -8.07 14.04
N LEU A 129 -10.63 -8.08 15.35
CA LEU A 129 -9.35 -7.82 16.00
C LEU A 129 -8.85 -9.13 16.62
N ALA A 130 -7.76 -9.70 16.09
CA ALA A 130 -7.19 -10.95 16.58
C ALA A 130 -5.94 -10.69 17.43
N GLU A 131 -5.89 -11.27 18.62
CA GLU A 131 -4.75 -11.23 19.54
C GLU A 131 -4.30 -12.64 19.86
N LYS A 132 -3.00 -12.88 19.71
CA LYS A 132 -2.40 -14.19 19.97
C LYS A 132 -2.42 -14.56 21.45
N SER A 133 -2.27 -13.58 22.33
CA SER A 133 -2.22 -13.77 23.77
C SER A 133 -3.62 -13.82 24.40
N ALA A 134 -3.70 -14.30 25.64
CA ALA A 134 -4.94 -14.28 26.41
C ALA A 134 -5.45 -12.86 26.75
N ALA A 135 -4.56 -11.86 26.69
CA ALA A 135 -4.90 -10.46 26.98
C ALA A 135 -4.38 -9.50 25.91
N PRO A 136 -5.19 -8.50 25.50
CA PRO A 136 -4.73 -7.41 24.64
C PRO A 136 -3.79 -6.46 25.39
N GLY A 137 -3.01 -5.70 24.63
CA GLY A 137 -2.18 -4.62 25.14
C GLY A 137 -0.76 -4.59 24.60
N GLY A 138 -0.25 -5.75 24.17
CA GLY A 138 1.13 -5.89 23.69
C GLY A 138 2.14 -5.37 24.73
N TRP A 139 3.29 -4.90 24.25
CA TRP A 139 4.38 -4.47 25.13
C TRP A 139 4.05 -3.25 25.97
N VAL A 140 3.26 -2.32 25.42
CA VAL A 140 2.92 -1.07 26.11
C VAL A 140 2.17 -1.33 27.41
N ALA A 141 1.39 -2.41 27.52
CA ALA A 141 0.72 -2.74 28.77
C ALA A 141 1.69 -2.94 29.97
N GLY A 142 2.94 -3.34 29.69
CA GLY A 142 3.99 -3.52 30.70
C GLY A 142 4.81 -2.27 30.99
N PHE A 143 4.62 -1.18 30.24
CA PHE A 143 5.41 0.04 30.43
C PHE A 143 4.94 0.82 31.66
N ASN A 144 5.90 1.33 32.42
CA ASN A 144 5.66 2.26 33.52
C ASN A 144 5.36 3.66 32.96
N LYS A 145 5.65 4.74 33.70
CA LYS A 145 5.47 6.12 33.22
C LYS A 145 6.20 6.35 31.90
N MET A 146 5.45 6.79 30.88
CA MET A 146 5.97 7.11 29.56
C MET A 146 5.95 8.63 29.34
N TYR A 147 7.06 9.18 28.87
CA TYR A 147 7.16 10.56 28.39
C TYR A 147 6.22 10.80 27.18
N PRO A 148 5.69 12.02 26.95
CA PRO A 148 5.88 13.27 27.71
C PRO A 148 4.91 13.47 28.89
N HIS A 149 3.91 12.61 29.04
CA HIS A 149 2.78 12.89 29.94
C HIS A 149 2.79 12.05 31.23
N ASP A 150 3.85 11.28 31.47
CA ASP A 150 4.01 10.38 32.62
C ASP A 150 2.84 9.41 32.84
N LYS A 151 2.08 9.10 31.77
CA LYS A 151 1.01 8.11 31.81
C LYS A 151 1.61 6.71 31.80
N THR A 152 1.06 5.80 32.59
CA THR A 152 1.48 4.40 32.56
C THR A 152 0.88 3.69 31.35
N GLY A 153 1.64 2.76 30.77
CA GLY A 153 1.19 2.02 29.61
C GLY A 153 -0.02 1.12 29.92
N ARG A 154 -0.09 0.54 31.12
CA ARG A 154 -1.26 -0.21 31.60
C ARG A 154 -2.55 0.62 31.60
N LEU A 155 -2.50 1.88 32.06
CA LEU A 155 -3.68 2.76 32.07
C LEU A 155 -4.11 3.09 30.64
N LEU A 156 -3.15 3.44 29.77
CA LEU A 156 -3.42 3.78 28.38
C LEU A 156 -4.05 2.61 27.62
N ILE A 157 -3.50 1.40 27.77
CA ILE A 157 -4.06 0.19 27.15
C ILE A 157 -5.46 -0.11 27.69
N LYS A 158 -5.66 0.00 29.02
CA LYS A 158 -6.97 -0.25 29.61
C LYS A 158 -8.04 0.64 28.99
N GLN A 159 -7.75 1.94 28.82
CA GLN A 159 -8.69 2.88 28.19
C GLN A 159 -9.05 2.46 26.76
N LEU A 160 -8.05 2.03 25.96
CA LEU A 160 -8.28 1.58 24.59
C LEU A 160 -9.05 0.26 24.51
N VAL A 161 -8.78 -0.68 25.42
CA VAL A 161 -9.51 -1.95 25.49
C VAL A 161 -10.97 -1.71 25.89
N ASP A 162 -11.21 -0.82 26.85
CA ASP A 162 -12.57 -0.44 27.25
C ASP A 162 -13.30 0.25 26.08
N GLU A 163 -12.62 1.07 25.30
CA GLU A 163 -13.15 1.66 24.05
C GLU A 163 -13.48 0.62 22.98
N VAL A 164 -12.65 -0.38 22.79
CA VAL A 164 -12.91 -1.49 21.86
C VAL A 164 -14.15 -2.29 22.30
N LYS A 165 -14.24 -2.62 23.59
CA LYS A 165 -15.35 -3.41 24.14
C LYS A 165 -16.72 -2.73 24.06
N ARG A 166 -16.76 -1.40 24.04
CA ARG A 166 -18.02 -0.63 23.93
C ARG A 166 -18.56 -0.54 22.50
N ARG A 167 -17.79 -0.91 21.49
CA ARG A 167 -18.18 -0.79 20.07
C ARG A 167 -18.69 -2.12 19.54
N GLU A 168 -19.94 -2.14 19.07
CA GLU A 168 -20.58 -3.34 18.55
C GLU A 168 -19.98 -3.83 17.22
N ASN A 169 -19.39 -2.92 16.44
CA ASN A 169 -18.74 -3.23 15.17
C ASN A 169 -17.28 -3.69 15.32
N ILE A 170 -16.78 -3.91 16.54
CA ILE A 170 -15.48 -4.55 16.78
C ILE A 170 -15.69 -5.90 17.47
N THR A 171 -15.17 -6.97 16.87
CA THR A 171 -15.10 -8.28 17.50
C THR A 171 -13.64 -8.59 17.86
N LEU A 172 -13.34 -8.61 19.16
CA LEU A 172 -12.02 -8.99 19.68
C LEU A 172 -11.96 -10.49 19.93
N PHE A 173 -10.96 -11.16 19.34
CA PHE A 173 -10.59 -12.54 19.63
C PHE A 173 -9.24 -12.55 20.35
N THR A 174 -9.18 -13.06 21.57
CA THR A 174 -7.93 -13.42 22.27
C THR A 174 -7.62 -14.89 22.03
N ASP A 175 -6.39 -15.30 22.33
CA ASP A 175 -5.92 -16.67 22.06
C ASP A 175 -6.14 -17.10 20.60
N ALA A 176 -6.06 -16.12 19.69
CA ALA A 176 -6.40 -16.26 18.29
C ALA A 176 -5.21 -15.87 17.42
N GLU A 177 -4.75 -16.82 16.63
CA GLU A 177 -3.65 -16.63 15.68
C GLU A 177 -4.15 -16.79 14.25
N LEU A 178 -3.71 -15.87 13.38
CA LEU A 178 -3.91 -15.99 11.94
C LEU A 178 -2.97 -17.08 11.41
N VAL A 179 -3.52 -18.19 10.95
CA VAL A 179 -2.72 -19.34 10.48
C VAL A 179 -2.63 -19.43 8.97
N ALA A 180 -3.64 -18.93 8.26
CA ALA A 180 -3.65 -18.90 6.80
C ALA A 180 -4.56 -17.78 6.29
N LYS A 181 -4.18 -17.22 5.15
CA LYS A 181 -5.02 -16.34 4.34
C LYS A 181 -4.99 -16.80 2.88
N SER A 182 -6.13 -16.71 2.21
CA SER A 182 -6.26 -16.91 0.76
C SER A 182 -7.09 -15.77 0.16
N GLY A 183 -7.21 -15.74 -1.17
CA GLY A 183 -7.91 -14.69 -1.90
C GLY A 183 -7.03 -13.48 -2.24
N SER A 184 -7.68 -12.38 -2.60
CA SER A 184 -7.05 -11.16 -3.11
C SER A 184 -7.59 -9.91 -2.41
N VAL A 185 -7.02 -8.75 -2.72
CA VAL A 185 -7.51 -7.45 -2.23
C VAL A 185 -9.02 -7.36 -2.43
N GLY A 186 -9.75 -7.01 -1.37
CA GLY A 186 -11.22 -6.90 -1.38
C GLY A 186 -11.97 -8.20 -1.07
N ASN A 187 -11.34 -9.37 -1.23
CA ASN A 187 -11.96 -10.68 -1.05
C ASN A 187 -10.98 -11.67 -0.39
N PHE A 188 -10.62 -11.39 0.87
CA PHE A 188 -9.77 -12.29 1.65
C PHE A 188 -10.61 -13.31 2.40
N GLN A 189 -10.20 -14.57 2.31
CA GLN A 189 -10.67 -15.63 3.20
C GLN A 189 -9.59 -15.93 4.23
N VAL A 190 -9.99 -16.00 5.49
CA VAL A 190 -9.07 -16.13 6.61
C VAL A 190 -9.53 -17.29 7.48
N ASN A 191 -8.61 -18.22 7.72
CA ASN A 191 -8.80 -19.27 8.70
C ASN A 191 -8.14 -18.85 10.02
N LYS A 192 -8.93 -18.88 11.10
CA LYS A 192 -8.42 -18.73 12.47
C LYS A 192 -8.26 -20.11 13.10
N ASN A 193 -7.11 -20.38 13.70
CA ASN A 193 -7.04 -21.43 14.71
C ASN A 193 -7.44 -20.78 16.03
N ILE A 194 -8.64 -21.10 16.52
CA ILE A 194 -8.99 -20.86 17.92
C ILE A 194 -8.42 -22.05 18.68
N ARG A 195 -7.23 -21.91 19.26
CA ARG A 195 -6.84 -22.83 20.33
C ARG A 195 -7.60 -22.37 21.56
N GLN A 196 -8.76 -22.98 21.83
CA GLN A 196 -9.25 -23.02 23.20
C GLN A 196 -8.17 -23.77 23.98
N ILE A 197 -7.30 -23.04 24.66
CA ILE A 197 -6.43 -23.64 25.67
C ILE A 197 -7.37 -23.93 26.83
N SER A 198 -7.96 -25.12 26.80
CA SER A 198 -8.67 -25.68 27.94
C SER A 198 -7.70 -25.74 29.13
N ASN A 199 -8.14 -25.16 30.25
CA ASN A 199 -7.45 -25.03 31.53
C ASN A 199 -6.64 -26.26 31.95
#